data_AF-A0A7Y3TLE8-F1
#
_entry.id   AF-A0A7Y3TLE8-F1
#
_cell.length_a   1.000
_cell.length_b   1.000
_cell.length_c   1.000
_cell.angle_alpha   90.00
_cell.angle_beta   90.00
_cell.angle_gamma   90.00
#
_symmetry.space_group_name_H-M   'P 1'
#
loop_
_entity.id
_entity.type
_entity.pdbx_description
1 polymer ?
#
loop_
_entity_poly.entity_id
_entity_poly.type
_entity_poly.pdbx_seq_one_letter_code
_entity_poly.pdbx_strand_id
1 'polypeptide(L)'
;MALVPMRLLLDHAAENGYGIPAFNVNNMEQIQAIMQAADETDSPVILQASRGARKYAGENFLRHLILAAVETYPHIPIVMHQDHGNEPATCYSAIKNGFTSVMMDGSLEADAKTPASYEYNVAVTSEVVKVAHAIGASVEGELGCLGSLETGKGEAEDGHGFEGELDHSQLLTDPDEAVDFVERSQVDALAVAIGTSHGAYKFTRKPTGEILAISRIEEIHNRLPNTHLVMHGSSSVPEDLLALINQHGGAIPETYGVPVEEIQKGIKSGVRKVNIDTDNRLAITAAVREALFADPKEFDPRHFLKPSIKYMQKVCADRYREFWAAGNASKIKQVGVEIYAAKYAKGELIAKAKKAVGV
;
A
#
# COMPACT_ATOMS: atom_id res chain seq x y z
N MET A 1 -18.38 -4.06 13.69
CA MET A 1 -18.85 -4.48 12.35
C MET A 1 -17.84 -5.47 11.77
N ALA A 2 -17.99 -5.96 10.53
CA ALA A 2 -16.96 -6.79 9.90
C ALA A 2 -15.97 -5.93 9.12
N LEU A 3 -14.76 -6.44 8.88
CA LEU A 3 -13.85 -5.90 7.87
C LEU A 3 -14.54 -5.91 6.48
N VAL A 4 -14.18 -4.97 5.62
CA VAL A 4 -14.71 -4.88 4.25
C VAL A 4 -13.67 -5.35 3.22
N PRO A 5 -14.07 -5.86 2.04
CA PRO A 5 -13.13 -6.16 0.96
C PRO A 5 -12.51 -4.87 0.40
N MET A 6 -11.24 -4.93 -0.02
CA MET A 6 -10.55 -3.75 -0.56
C MET A 6 -11.23 -3.20 -1.82
N ARG A 7 -11.77 -4.08 -2.66
CA ARG A 7 -12.50 -3.69 -3.88
C ARG A 7 -13.64 -2.72 -3.58
N LEU A 8 -14.35 -2.86 -2.46
CA LEU A 8 -15.38 -1.90 -2.03
C LEU A 8 -14.82 -0.49 -1.86
N LEU A 9 -13.69 -0.37 -1.18
CA LEU A 9 -13.06 0.92 -0.91
C LEU A 9 -12.51 1.55 -2.19
N LEU A 10 -11.88 0.75 -3.06
CA LEU A 10 -11.28 1.25 -4.29
C LEU A 10 -12.33 1.63 -5.35
N ASP A 11 -13.44 0.88 -5.46
CA ASP A 11 -14.58 1.26 -6.30
C ASP A 11 -15.14 2.62 -5.86
N HIS A 12 -15.40 2.80 -4.56
CA HIS A 12 -15.89 4.07 -4.03
C HIS A 12 -14.87 5.21 -4.24
N ALA A 13 -13.57 4.94 -4.07
CA ALA A 13 -12.51 5.91 -4.34
C ALA A 13 -12.48 6.35 -5.81
N ALA A 14 -12.68 5.43 -6.74
CA ALA A 14 -12.76 5.74 -8.17
C ALA A 14 -14.01 6.56 -8.51
N GLU A 15 -15.16 6.20 -7.97
CA GLU A 15 -16.43 6.91 -8.18
C GLU A 15 -16.41 8.36 -7.65
N ASN A 16 -15.60 8.63 -6.63
CA ASN A 16 -15.55 9.92 -5.94
C ASN A 16 -14.21 10.67 -6.12
N GLY A 17 -13.31 10.16 -6.96
CA GLY A 17 -12.09 10.86 -7.38
C GLY A 17 -11.02 11.06 -6.30
N TYR A 18 -10.84 10.09 -5.40
CA TYR A 18 -9.83 10.16 -4.34
C TYR A 18 -8.91 8.92 -4.33
N GLY A 19 -7.86 8.97 -3.50
CA GLY A 19 -6.94 7.85 -3.24
C GLY A 19 -6.90 7.52 -1.76
N ILE A 20 -6.68 6.26 -1.41
CA ILE A 20 -6.64 5.79 -0.03
C ILE A 20 -5.18 5.47 0.34
N PRO A 21 -4.62 6.11 1.36
CA PRO A 21 -3.33 5.68 1.88
C PRO A 21 -3.50 4.30 2.54
N ALA A 22 -2.67 3.36 2.14
CA ALA A 22 -2.56 2.06 2.78
C ALA A 22 -1.33 2.07 3.69
N PHE A 23 -1.60 1.96 4.99
CA PHE A 23 -0.56 2.12 6.01
C PHE A 23 -0.14 0.75 6.55
N ASN A 24 1.17 0.51 6.56
CA ASN A 24 1.73 -0.69 7.17
C ASN A 24 1.60 -0.63 8.70
N VAL A 25 1.32 -1.79 9.32
CA VAL A 25 1.18 -1.93 10.77
C VAL A 25 1.95 -3.13 11.31
N ASN A 26 2.57 -2.94 12.47
CA ASN A 26 3.43 -3.89 13.16
C ASN A 26 3.11 -3.98 14.67
N ASN A 27 2.41 -2.99 15.25
CA ASN A 27 2.07 -2.95 16.67
C ASN A 27 0.78 -2.16 16.98
N MET A 28 0.48 -2.01 18.28
CA MET A 28 -0.72 -1.33 18.78
C MET A 28 -0.69 0.18 18.50
N GLU A 29 0.44 0.84 18.77
CA GLU A 29 0.60 2.29 18.67
C GLU A 29 0.37 2.78 17.23
N GLN A 30 0.86 2.06 16.23
CA GLN A 30 0.65 2.37 14.82
C GLN A 30 -0.84 2.27 14.44
N ILE A 31 -1.51 1.18 14.85
CA ILE A 31 -2.95 1.02 14.60
C ILE A 31 -3.74 2.13 15.29
N GLN A 32 -3.39 2.47 16.53
CA GLN A 32 -4.03 3.58 17.26
C GLN A 32 -3.84 4.92 16.53
N ALA A 33 -2.65 5.20 16.00
CA ALA A 33 -2.36 6.43 15.27
C ALA A 33 -3.18 6.53 13.98
N ILE A 34 -3.21 5.46 13.18
CA ILE A 34 -3.96 5.40 11.91
C ILE A 34 -5.45 5.56 12.18
N MET A 35 -6.00 4.82 13.15
CA MET A 35 -7.42 4.85 13.42
C MET A 35 -7.87 6.18 14.04
N GLN A 36 -7.07 6.80 14.91
CA GLN A 36 -7.35 8.15 15.41
C GLN A 36 -7.35 9.17 14.27
N ALA A 37 -6.42 9.08 13.32
CA ALA A 37 -6.38 9.94 12.16
C ALA A 37 -7.61 9.74 11.27
N ALA A 38 -7.98 8.49 10.98
CA ALA A 38 -9.13 8.16 10.16
C ALA A 38 -10.46 8.58 10.78
N ASP A 39 -10.60 8.45 12.10
CA ASP A 39 -11.77 8.93 12.85
C ASP A 39 -11.86 10.46 12.82
N GLU A 40 -10.74 11.15 13.05
CA GLU A 40 -10.66 12.62 12.97
C GLU A 40 -11.04 13.15 11.58
N THR A 41 -10.65 12.44 10.51
CA THR A 41 -10.87 12.89 9.14
C THR A 41 -12.08 12.25 8.45
N ASP A 42 -12.84 11.38 9.12
CA ASP A 42 -13.91 10.56 8.51
C ASP A 42 -13.41 9.85 7.23
N SER A 43 -12.33 9.08 7.34
CA SER A 43 -11.65 8.45 6.20
C SER A 43 -11.71 6.92 6.22
N PRO A 44 -11.90 6.26 5.05
CA PRO A 44 -11.79 4.81 4.96
C PRO A 44 -10.34 4.35 5.15
N VAL A 45 -10.14 3.14 5.67
CA VAL A 45 -8.82 2.67 6.10
C VAL A 45 -8.42 1.38 5.38
N ILE A 46 -7.18 1.36 4.86
CA ILE A 46 -6.48 0.12 4.50
C ILE A 46 -5.32 -0.06 5.48
N LEU A 47 -5.46 -1.04 6.39
CA LEU A 47 -4.37 -1.50 7.25
C LEU A 47 -3.69 -2.65 6.54
N GLN A 48 -2.41 -2.50 6.22
CA GLN A 48 -1.65 -3.53 5.54
C GLN A 48 -0.53 -4.12 6.40
N ALA A 49 -0.21 -5.39 6.16
CA ALA A 49 0.84 -6.08 6.89
C ALA A 49 1.69 -6.92 5.94
N SER A 50 2.99 -6.69 5.99
CA SER A 50 4.00 -7.47 5.29
C SER A 50 4.19 -8.84 5.95
N ARG A 51 4.96 -9.71 5.29
CA ARG A 51 5.47 -10.95 5.90
C ARG A 51 6.34 -10.66 7.13
N GLY A 52 7.14 -9.59 7.10
CA GLY A 52 7.96 -9.14 8.22
C GLY A 52 7.12 -8.73 9.42
N ALA A 53 6.05 -7.95 9.20
CA ALA A 53 5.11 -7.55 10.24
C ALA A 53 4.43 -8.76 10.89
N ARG A 54 3.95 -9.71 10.07
CA ARG A 54 3.35 -10.96 10.56
C ARG A 54 4.31 -11.80 11.39
N LYS A 55 5.60 -11.81 11.04
CA LYS A 55 6.66 -12.49 11.81
C LYS A 55 7.00 -11.75 13.11
N TYR A 56 7.10 -10.42 13.07
CA TYR A 56 7.44 -9.58 14.21
C TYR A 56 6.33 -9.58 15.27
N ALA A 57 5.10 -9.24 14.88
CA ALA A 57 3.96 -9.15 15.79
C ALA A 57 3.40 -10.55 16.15
N GLY A 58 3.50 -11.49 15.21
CA GLY A 58 2.74 -12.74 15.24
C GLY A 58 1.33 -12.57 14.66
N GLU A 59 0.89 -13.54 13.87
CA GLU A 59 -0.37 -13.48 13.11
C GLU A 59 -1.59 -13.22 14.00
N ASN A 60 -1.66 -13.90 15.15
CA ASN A 60 -2.78 -13.76 16.08
C ASN A 60 -2.84 -12.37 16.71
N PHE A 61 -1.70 -11.81 17.14
CA PHE A 61 -1.66 -10.46 17.71
C PHE A 61 -2.09 -9.44 16.66
N LEU A 62 -1.51 -9.50 15.47
CA LEU A 62 -1.85 -8.58 14.39
C LEU A 62 -3.34 -8.64 14.03
N ARG A 63 -3.90 -9.85 13.87
CA ARG A 63 -5.33 -10.06 13.66
C ARG A 63 -6.16 -9.42 14.77
N HIS A 64 -5.85 -9.71 16.03
CA HIS A 64 -6.64 -9.21 17.15
C HIS A 64 -6.52 -7.70 17.36
N LEU A 65 -5.38 -7.09 17.04
CA LEU A 65 -5.24 -5.63 17.06
C LEU A 65 -6.15 -4.96 16.01
N ILE A 66 -6.24 -5.54 14.81
CA ILE A 66 -7.13 -5.03 13.75
C ILE A 66 -8.60 -5.27 14.11
N LEU A 67 -8.94 -6.42 14.70
CA LEU A 67 -10.30 -6.65 15.22
C LEU A 67 -10.67 -5.65 16.32
N ALA A 68 -9.74 -5.33 17.22
CA ALA A 68 -9.95 -4.29 18.23
C ALA A 68 -10.19 -2.90 17.60
N ALA A 69 -9.52 -2.57 16.49
CA ALA A 69 -9.79 -1.36 15.74
C ALA A 69 -11.22 -1.33 15.17
N VAL A 70 -11.69 -2.44 14.60
CA VAL A 70 -13.06 -2.58 14.07
C VAL A 70 -14.12 -2.49 15.18
N GLU A 71 -13.84 -3.02 16.37
CA GLU A 71 -14.70 -2.90 17.55
C GLU A 71 -14.76 -1.47 18.09
N THR A 72 -13.61 -0.78 18.11
CA THR A 72 -13.48 0.58 18.64
C THR A 72 -14.07 1.63 17.70
N TYR A 73 -13.93 1.45 16.39
CA TYR A 73 -14.36 2.40 15.36
C TYR A 73 -15.36 1.74 14.38
N PRO A 74 -16.55 1.32 14.84
CA PRO A 74 -17.47 0.54 14.02
C PRO A 74 -18.05 1.32 12.82
N HIS A 75 -17.99 2.64 12.84
CA HIS A 75 -18.43 3.52 11.75
C HIS A 75 -17.38 3.70 10.64
N ILE A 76 -16.12 3.33 10.88
CA ILE A 76 -15.04 3.43 9.90
C ILE A 76 -14.94 2.10 9.11
N PRO A 77 -15.01 2.12 7.77
CA PRO A 77 -14.79 0.92 6.97
C PRO A 77 -13.28 0.60 6.93
N ILE A 78 -12.93 -0.61 7.38
CA ILE A 78 -11.53 -1.04 7.52
C ILE A 78 -11.27 -2.28 6.64
N VAL A 79 -10.20 -2.22 5.85
CA VAL A 79 -9.61 -3.35 5.12
C VAL A 79 -8.40 -3.86 5.89
N MET A 80 -8.26 -5.19 5.95
CA MET A 80 -7.02 -5.86 6.36
C MET A 80 -6.35 -6.47 5.13
N HIS A 81 -5.22 -5.92 4.71
CA HIS A 81 -4.54 -6.25 3.46
C HIS A 81 -3.18 -6.94 3.68
N GLN A 82 -2.92 -8.06 3.01
CA GLN A 82 -1.60 -8.69 3.01
C GLN A 82 -0.72 -8.00 1.98
N ASP A 83 0.35 -7.37 2.43
CA ASP A 83 1.33 -6.70 1.57
C ASP A 83 2.41 -7.70 1.12
N HIS A 84 2.83 -7.63 -0.14
CA HIS A 84 3.86 -8.47 -0.76
C HIS A 84 3.77 -9.97 -0.40
N GLY A 85 2.69 -10.65 -0.82
CA GLY A 85 2.60 -12.10 -0.77
C GLY A 85 3.55 -12.73 -1.79
N ASN A 86 4.65 -13.31 -1.32
CA ASN A 86 5.70 -13.91 -2.17
C ASN A 86 5.29 -15.19 -2.89
N GLU A 87 4.26 -15.89 -2.42
CA GLU A 87 3.76 -17.13 -3.03
C GLU A 87 2.28 -17.34 -2.69
N PRO A 88 1.53 -18.16 -3.46
CA PRO A 88 0.11 -18.39 -3.19
C PRO A 88 -0.20 -18.84 -1.76
N ALA A 89 0.67 -19.67 -1.16
CA ALA A 89 0.50 -20.14 0.21
C ALA A 89 0.49 -19.00 1.25
N THR A 90 1.29 -17.94 1.04
CA THR A 90 1.30 -16.75 1.91
C THR A 90 -0.05 -16.02 1.86
N CYS A 91 -0.63 -15.88 0.66
CA CYS A 91 -1.93 -15.29 0.44
C CYS A 91 -3.05 -16.13 1.09
N TYR A 92 -3.02 -17.45 0.93
CA TYR A 92 -4.02 -18.35 1.54
C TYR A 92 -3.95 -18.34 3.06
N SER A 93 -2.75 -18.30 3.62
CA SER A 93 -2.54 -18.15 5.06
C SER A 93 -3.10 -16.81 5.58
N ALA A 94 -2.92 -15.71 4.84
CA ALA A 94 -3.53 -14.43 5.17
C ALA A 94 -5.06 -14.49 5.15
N ILE A 95 -5.66 -15.02 4.08
CA ILE A 95 -7.12 -15.16 3.96
C ILE A 95 -7.67 -16.00 5.13
N LYS A 96 -7.01 -17.11 5.47
CA LYS A 96 -7.38 -17.95 6.63
C LYS A 96 -7.35 -17.19 7.95
N ASN A 97 -6.46 -16.20 8.08
CA ASN A 97 -6.34 -15.34 9.24
C ASN A 97 -7.32 -14.15 9.25
N GLY A 98 -8.23 -14.07 8.28
CA GLY A 98 -9.29 -13.06 8.23
C GLY A 98 -8.94 -11.80 7.44
N PHE A 99 -7.84 -11.82 6.68
CA PHE A 99 -7.54 -10.74 5.73
C PHE A 99 -8.63 -10.68 4.66
N THR A 100 -9.15 -9.48 4.41
CA THR A 100 -10.18 -9.22 3.40
C THR A 100 -9.59 -8.79 2.05
N SER A 101 -8.26 -8.64 2.00
CA SER A 101 -7.51 -8.44 0.78
C SER A 101 -6.11 -9.02 0.88
N VAL A 102 -5.56 -9.46 -0.25
CA VAL A 102 -4.18 -9.94 -0.36
C VAL A 102 -3.53 -9.40 -1.62
N MET A 103 -2.23 -9.11 -1.54
CA MET A 103 -1.39 -8.92 -2.71
C MET A 103 -0.65 -10.21 -3.02
N MET A 104 -0.79 -10.70 -4.26
CA MET A 104 0.13 -11.70 -4.82
C MET A 104 1.19 -10.95 -5.61
N ASP A 105 2.39 -10.82 -5.04
CA ASP A 105 3.49 -10.20 -5.73
C ASP A 105 4.23 -11.24 -6.57
N GLY A 106 3.67 -11.51 -7.75
CA GLY A 106 4.27 -12.40 -8.74
C GLY A 106 5.32 -11.72 -9.61
N SER A 107 5.66 -10.44 -9.37
CA SER A 107 6.74 -9.75 -10.10
C SER A 107 8.11 -10.34 -9.75
N LEU A 108 8.21 -10.97 -8.58
CA LEU A 108 9.35 -11.74 -8.10
C LEU A 108 8.96 -13.21 -7.95
N GLU A 109 9.95 -14.09 -8.03
CA GLU A 109 9.83 -15.50 -7.67
C GLU A 109 9.58 -15.65 -6.17
N ALA A 110 9.24 -16.87 -5.73
CA ALA A 110 8.87 -17.15 -4.34
C ALA A 110 9.95 -16.81 -3.29
N ASP A 111 11.21 -16.63 -3.72
CA ASP A 111 12.31 -16.18 -2.88
C ASP A 111 12.24 -14.69 -2.49
N ALA A 112 11.29 -13.94 -3.07
CA ALA A 112 11.07 -12.51 -2.89
C ALA A 112 12.22 -11.60 -3.37
N LYS A 113 13.07 -12.11 -4.28
CA LYS A 113 14.33 -11.47 -4.71
C LYS A 113 14.62 -11.58 -6.19
N THR A 114 14.25 -12.69 -6.81
CA THR A 114 14.54 -12.93 -8.22
C THR A 114 13.38 -12.38 -9.06
N PRO A 115 13.60 -11.46 -10.02
CA PRO A 115 12.56 -11.06 -10.95
C PRO A 115 11.97 -12.27 -11.69
N ALA A 116 10.65 -12.41 -11.66
CA ALA A 116 9.96 -13.53 -12.27
C ALA A 116 9.71 -13.28 -13.76
N SER A 117 9.46 -14.37 -14.48
CA SER A 117 8.91 -14.27 -15.84
C SER A 117 7.46 -13.78 -15.82
N TYR A 118 7.02 -13.09 -16.89
CA TYR A 118 5.64 -12.64 -17.04
C TYR A 118 4.62 -13.78 -16.89
N GLU A 119 4.90 -14.95 -17.51
CA GLU A 119 4.01 -16.11 -17.45
C GLU A 119 3.92 -16.72 -16.05
N TYR A 120 5.02 -16.69 -15.27
CA TYR A 120 4.98 -17.06 -13.86
C TYR A 120 4.05 -16.12 -13.09
N ASN A 121 4.24 -14.81 -13.26
CA ASN A 121 3.47 -13.78 -12.56
C ASN A 121 1.97 -13.94 -12.81
N VAL A 122 1.56 -14.06 -14.08
CA VAL A 122 0.16 -14.29 -14.43
C VAL A 122 -0.35 -15.58 -13.79
N ALA A 123 0.39 -16.69 -13.87
CA ALA A 123 -0.06 -17.97 -13.34
C ALA A 123 -0.32 -17.94 -11.83
N VAL A 124 0.63 -17.46 -11.02
CA VAL A 124 0.48 -17.41 -9.56
C VAL A 124 -0.56 -16.40 -9.13
N THR A 125 -0.65 -15.25 -9.82
CA THR A 125 -1.65 -14.22 -9.54
C THR A 125 -3.06 -14.72 -9.85
N SER A 126 -3.30 -15.33 -11.02
CA SER A 126 -4.60 -15.93 -11.37
C SER A 126 -5.02 -17.03 -10.39
N GLU A 127 -4.06 -17.84 -9.90
CA GLU A 127 -4.33 -18.87 -8.90
C GLU A 127 -4.84 -18.27 -7.58
N VAL A 128 -4.20 -17.20 -7.10
CA VAL A 128 -4.64 -16.48 -5.90
C VAL A 128 -5.99 -15.80 -6.11
N VAL A 129 -6.19 -15.13 -7.26
CA VAL A 129 -7.46 -14.50 -7.63
C VAL A 129 -8.62 -15.49 -7.56
N LYS A 130 -8.46 -16.67 -8.16
CA LYS A 130 -9.51 -17.71 -8.17
C LYS A 130 -9.96 -18.09 -6.76
N VAL A 131 -9.02 -18.30 -5.83
CA VAL A 131 -9.34 -18.70 -4.45
C VAL A 131 -9.90 -17.53 -3.64
N ALA A 132 -9.28 -16.35 -3.73
CA ALA A 132 -9.69 -15.16 -3.00
C ALA A 132 -11.10 -14.72 -3.40
N HIS A 133 -11.41 -14.67 -4.70
CA HIS A 133 -12.72 -14.28 -5.22
C HIS A 133 -13.83 -15.26 -4.83
N ALA A 134 -13.52 -16.56 -4.69
CA ALA A 134 -14.48 -17.56 -4.21
C ALA A 134 -14.91 -17.31 -2.74
N ILE A 135 -14.08 -16.62 -1.97
CA ILE A 135 -14.34 -16.22 -0.57
C ILE A 135 -14.78 -14.75 -0.50
N GLY A 136 -14.54 -13.98 -1.56
CA GLY A 136 -14.87 -12.56 -1.70
C GLY A 136 -13.78 -11.60 -1.20
N ALA A 137 -12.59 -12.10 -0.90
CA ALA A 137 -11.42 -11.27 -0.63
C ALA A 137 -10.88 -10.67 -1.93
N SER A 138 -10.37 -9.44 -1.85
CA SER A 138 -9.83 -8.73 -3.02
C SER A 138 -8.35 -9.05 -3.26
N VAL A 139 -7.93 -9.07 -4.53
CA VAL A 139 -6.53 -9.35 -4.90
C VAL A 139 -5.87 -8.18 -5.59
N GLU A 140 -4.69 -7.81 -5.09
CA GLU A 140 -3.73 -6.94 -5.77
C GLU A 140 -2.67 -7.80 -6.44
N GLY A 141 -2.28 -7.45 -7.67
CA GLY A 141 -1.09 -8.01 -8.34
C GLY A 141 -0.12 -6.90 -8.70
N GLU A 142 1.13 -7.25 -8.99
CA GLU A 142 2.17 -6.30 -9.40
C GLU A 142 2.74 -6.66 -10.76
N LEU A 143 2.95 -5.66 -11.61
CA LEU A 143 3.60 -5.81 -12.91
C LEU A 143 4.76 -4.81 -13.04
N GLY A 144 5.94 -5.31 -13.43
CA GLY A 144 7.20 -4.59 -13.35
C GLY A 144 7.87 -4.78 -11.98
N CYS A 145 9.11 -4.33 -11.83
CA CYS A 145 9.86 -4.43 -10.58
C CYS A 145 10.13 -3.05 -9.97
N LEU A 146 9.86 -2.89 -8.67
CA LEU A 146 10.09 -1.63 -7.96
C LEU A 146 11.59 -1.36 -7.76
N GLY A 147 12.07 -0.24 -8.32
CA GLY A 147 13.44 0.20 -8.17
C GLY A 147 13.69 1.57 -8.79
N SER A 148 14.86 2.12 -8.49
CA SER A 148 15.29 3.44 -8.94
C SER A 148 15.69 3.42 -10.42
N LEU A 149 15.07 4.29 -11.23
CA LEU A 149 15.43 4.46 -12.64
C LEU A 149 16.84 5.05 -12.84
N GLU A 150 17.39 5.70 -11.82
CA GLU A 150 18.74 6.30 -11.89
C GLU A 150 19.84 5.26 -11.65
N THR A 151 19.59 4.28 -10.78
CA THR A 151 20.63 3.34 -10.32
C THR A 151 20.41 1.91 -10.81
N GLY A 152 19.22 1.59 -11.33
CA GLY A 152 18.83 0.23 -11.67
C GLY A 152 18.58 -0.68 -10.47
N LYS A 153 18.66 -0.16 -9.24
CA LYS A 153 18.62 -0.93 -7.99
C LYS A 153 17.33 -0.70 -7.20
N GLY A 154 16.89 -1.73 -6.49
CA GLY A 154 15.78 -1.69 -5.55
C GLY A 154 16.24 -1.66 -4.10
N GLU A 155 15.36 -1.21 -3.20
CA GLU A 155 15.48 -1.44 -1.76
C GLU A 155 14.45 -2.49 -1.34
N ALA A 156 14.76 -3.29 -0.33
CA ALA A 156 13.85 -4.31 0.16
C ALA A 156 12.92 -3.76 1.26
N GLU A 157 11.61 -4.01 1.14
CA GLU A 157 10.63 -3.78 2.20
C GLU A 157 10.47 -5.05 3.03
N ASP A 158 10.92 -5.02 4.29
CA ASP A 158 10.89 -6.19 5.17
C ASP A 158 11.54 -7.46 4.58
N GLY A 159 12.57 -7.28 3.75
CA GLY A 159 13.29 -8.36 3.07
C GLY A 159 12.64 -8.82 1.75
N HIS A 160 11.66 -8.07 1.23
CA HIS A 160 11.02 -8.30 -0.07
C HIS A 160 11.43 -7.22 -1.06
N GLY A 161 12.07 -7.60 -2.16
CA GLY A 161 12.60 -6.69 -3.18
C GLY A 161 13.75 -7.34 -3.95
N PHE A 162 13.92 -6.96 -5.22
CA PHE A 162 14.88 -7.67 -6.08
C PHE A 162 16.34 -7.45 -5.67
N GLU A 163 17.19 -8.46 -5.90
CA GLU A 163 18.64 -8.35 -5.72
C GLU A 163 19.36 -8.20 -7.07
N GLY A 164 20.19 -7.18 -7.20
CA GLY A 164 20.98 -6.91 -8.40
C GLY A 164 20.71 -5.55 -9.02
N GLU A 165 21.00 -5.41 -10.31
CA GLU A 165 20.74 -4.24 -11.13
C GLU A 165 19.88 -4.68 -12.32
N LEU A 166 18.78 -3.98 -12.56
CA LEU A 166 17.83 -4.29 -13.63
C LEU A 166 17.87 -3.24 -14.73
N ASP A 167 17.54 -3.68 -15.93
CA ASP A 167 17.38 -2.79 -17.07
C ASP A 167 16.15 -1.88 -16.90
N HIS A 168 16.19 -0.71 -17.53
CA HIS A 168 15.14 0.30 -17.44
C HIS A 168 13.74 -0.23 -17.81
N SER A 169 13.66 -1.18 -18.75
CA SER A 169 12.40 -1.80 -19.17
C SER A 169 11.77 -2.71 -18.11
N GLN A 170 12.54 -3.22 -17.15
CA GLN A 170 12.01 -4.02 -16.05
C GLN A 170 11.54 -3.14 -14.89
N LEU A 171 12.03 -1.90 -14.81
CA LEU A 171 11.73 -0.94 -13.74
C LEU A 171 10.55 0.00 -14.09
N LEU A 172 9.96 -0.19 -15.28
CA LEU A 172 8.80 0.55 -15.76
C LEU A 172 7.78 -0.41 -16.38
N THR A 173 6.58 -0.45 -15.82
CA THR A 173 5.48 -1.29 -16.33
C THR A 173 5.12 -0.91 -17.76
N ASP A 174 5.11 -1.88 -18.68
CA ASP A 174 4.60 -1.67 -20.04
C ASP A 174 3.06 -1.55 -20.03
N PRO A 175 2.47 -0.48 -20.61
CA PRO A 175 1.01 -0.32 -20.66
C PRO A 175 0.23 -1.41 -21.42
N ASP A 176 0.82 -2.02 -22.44
CA ASP A 176 0.21 -3.12 -23.18
C ASP A 176 0.27 -4.43 -22.38
N GLU A 177 1.39 -4.70 -21.70
CA GLU A 177 1.47 -5.83 -20.77
C GLU A 177 0.50 -5.66 -19.59
N ALA A 178 0.31 -4.43 -19.09
CA ALA A 178 -0.66 -4.17 -18.02
C ALA A 178 -2.09 -4.54 -18.43
N VAL A 179 -2.46 -4.29 -19.69
CA VAL A 179 -3.77 -4.69 -20.24
C VAL A 179 -3.92 -6.21 -20.24
N ASP A 180 -2.96 -6.92 -20.84
CA ASP A 180 -2.98 -8.39 -20.89
C ASP A 180 -2.98 -8.99 -19.47
N PHE A 181 -2.17 -8.45 -18.57
CA PHE A 181 -2.05 -8.93 -17.20
C PHE A 181 -3.37 -8.83 -16.46
N VAL A 182 -4.05 -7.68 -16.52
CA VAL A 182 -5.36 -7.49 -15.88
C VAL A 182 -6.42 -8.41 -16.48
N GLU A 183 -6.43 -8.58 -17.80
CA GLU A 183 -7.39 -9.48 -18.47
C GLU A 183 -7.18 -10.95 -18.10
N ARG A 184 -5.92 -11.41 -17.97
CA ARG A 184 -5.60 -12.81 -17.66
C ARG A 184 -5.67 -13.11 -16.17
N SER A 185 -5.25 -12.17 -15.32
CA SER A 185 -5.21 -12.35 -13.87
C SER A 185 -6.55 -12.06 -13.21
N GLN A 186 -7.33 -11.10 -13.73
CA GLN A 186 -8.57 -10.61 -13.12
C GLN A 186 -8.36 -9.99 -11.72
N VAL A 187 -7.20 -9.39 -11.45
CA VAL A 187 -6.94 -8.65 -10.20
C VAL A 187 -7.91 -7.50 -9.98
N ASP A 188 -8.16 -7.18 -8.71
CA ASP A 188 -8.98 -6.03 -8.28
C ASP A 188 -8.20 -4.72 -8.26
N ALA A 189 -6.88 -4.81 -8.10
CA ALA A 189 -5.97 -3.67 -8.10
C ALA A 189 -4.64 -4.08 -8.75
N LEU A 190 -4.00 -3.13 -9.44
CA LEU A 190 -2.72 -3.35 -10.13
C LEU A 190 -1.66 -2.38 -9.59
N ALA A 191 -0.65 -2.93 -8.92
CA ALA A 191 0.58 -2.23 -8.63
C ALA A 191 1.45 -2.11 -9.89
N VAL A 192 2.00 -0.92 -10.10
CA VAL A 192 2.81 -0.59 -11.28
C VAL A 192 4.16 0.00 -10.88
N ALA A 193 5.21 -0.43 -11.57
CA ALA A 193 6.54 0.13 -11.48
C ALA A 193 6.64 1.40 -12.33
N ILE A 194 6.93 2.53 -11.67
CA ILE A 194 7.00 3.87 -12.26
C ILE A 194 8.28 4.62 -11.82
N GLY A 195 9.29 3.89 -11.37
CA GLY A 195 10.53 4.44 -10.82
C GLY A 195 10.55 4.71 -9.32
N THR A 196 9.53 4.26 -8.59
CA THR A 196 9.53 4.23 -7.12
C THR A 196 10.28 3.03 -6.58
N SER A 197 10.94 3.17 -5.43
CA SER A 197 11.51 2.08 -4.63
C SER A 197 10.96 2.12 -3.20
N HIS A 198 11.15 1.05 -2.43
CA HIS A 198 10.82 1.01 -0.99
C HIS A 198 11.78 1.86 -0.14
N GLY A 199 11.61 1.85 1.19
CA GLY A 199 12.55 2.50 2.11
C GLY A 199 12.55 4.04 2.10
N ALA A 200 13.59 4.64 2.67
CA ALA A 200 13.76 6.10 2.76
C ALA A 200 14.63 6.65 1.63
N TYR A 201 15.51 5.83 1.05
CA TYR A 201 16.51 6.26 0.09
C TYR A 201 16.01 6.13 -1.34
N LYS A 202 14.89 6.79 -1.62
CA LYS A 202 14.21 6.67 -2.92
C LYS A 202 14.92 7.46 -4.00
N PHE A 203 15.32 8.69 -3.67
CA PHE A 203 15.98 9.60 -4.59
C PHE A 203 17.13 10.34 -3.89
N THR A 204 18.20 10.61 -4.65
CA THR A 204 19.36 11.40 -4.20
C THR A 204 19.15 12.91 -4.36
N ARG A 205 18.06 13.30 -5.04
CA ARG A 205 17.62 14.67 -5.31
C ARG A 205 16.09 14.70 -5.37
N LYS A 206 15.47 15.88 -5.24
CA LYS A 206 14.01 16.01 -5.43
C LYS A 206 13.61 15.43 -6.80
N PRO A 207 12.69 14.44 -6.85
CA PRO A 207 12.41 13.77 -8.10
C PRO A 207 11.69 14.69 -9.09
N THR A 208 12.08 14.55 -10.35
CA THR A 208 11.43 15.14 -11.52
C THR A 208 10.72 14.04 -12.31
N GLY A 209 9.93 14.39 -13.32
CA GLY A 209 9.29 13.43 -14.22
C GLY A 209 10.23 12.50 -14.99
N GLU A 210 11.56 12.75 -14.95
CA GLU A 210 12.58 11.88 -15.54
C GLU A 210 12.83 10.61 -14.71
N ILE A 211 12.66 10.70 -13.38
CA ILE A 211 13.00 9.61 -12.45
C ILE A 211 11.79 9.07 -11.69
N LEU A 212 10.64 9.71 -11.87
CA LEU A 212 9.32 9.28 -11.42
C LEU A 212 8.33 9.42 -12.57
N ALA A 213 8.02 8.30 -13.23
CA ALA A 213 7.28 8.25 -14.48
C ALA A 213 5.75 8.34 -14.26
N ILE A 214 5.25 9.44 -13.69
CA ILE A 214 3.79 9.62 -13.48
C ILE A 214 3.01 9.56 -14.80
N SER A 215 3.59 10.00 -15.92
CA SER A 215 2.97 9.88 -17.24
C SER A 215 2.65 8.42 -17.61
N ARG A 216 3.42 7.46 -17.10
CA ARG A 216 3.16 6.02 -17.32
C ARG A 216 1.85 5.58 -16.64
N ILE A 217 1.52 6.13 -15.48
CA ILE A 217 0.23 5.87 -14.82
C ILE A 217 -0.92 6.34 -15.73
N GLU A 218 -0.80 7.53 -16.31
CA GLU A 218 -1.80 8.07 -17.23
C GLU A 218 -1.94 7.21 -18.49
N GLU A 219 -0.83 6.75 -19.08
CA GLU A 219 -0.84 5.82 -20.22
C GLU A 219 -1.57 4.52 -19.90
N ILE A 220 -1.29 3.92 -18.73
CA ILE A 220 -1.95 2.69 -18.27
C ILE A 220 -3.43 2.94 -18.03
N HIS A 221 -3.78 4.00 -17.32
CA HIS A 221 -5.18 4.33 -17.00
C HIS A 221 -6.02 4.62 -18.25
N ASN A 222 -5.44 5.26 -19.27
CA ASN A 222 -6.12 5.49 -20.55
C ASN A 222 -6.53 4.17 -21.24
N ARG A 223 -5.76 3.09 -21.06
CA ARG A 223 -6.04 1.75 -21.59
C ARG A 223 -6.94 0.94 -20.65
N LEU A 224 -6.80 1.15 -19.35
CA LEU A 224 -7.50 0.46 -18.26
C LEU A 224 -8.29 1.44 -17.36
N PRO A 225 -9.32 2.13 -17.90
CA PRO A 225 -10.01 3.20 -17.16
C PRO A 225 -10.78 2.73 -15.93
N ASN A 226 -11.05 1.42 -15.84
CA ASN A 226 -11.79 0.80 -14.75
C ASN A 226 -10.91 -0.02 -13.79
N THR A 227 -9.59 -0.04 -14.01
CA THR A 227 -8.64 -0.72 -13.11
C THR A 227 -8.15 0.24 -12.05
N HIS A 228 -8.14 -0.21 -10.81
CA HIS A 228 -7.61 0.55 -9.68
C HIS A 228 -6.10 0.41 -9.63
N LEU A 229 -5.36 1.49 -9.90
CA LEU A 229 -3.90 1.46 -9.85
C LEU A 229 -3.40 1.65 -8.41
N VAL A 230 -2.26 1.04 -8.11
CA VAL A 230 -1.60 1.09 -6.80
C VAL A 230 -0.20 1.65 -6.96
N MET A 231 0.13 2.66 -6.15
CA MET A 231 1.48 3.19 -6.06
C MET A 231 2.20 2.62 -4.83
N HIS A 232 3.20 1.78 -5.10
CA HIS A 232 4.11 1.27 -4.08
C HIS A 232 5.23 2.26 -3.79
N GLY A 233 5.98 2.04 -2.71
CA GLY A 233 7.15 2.86 -2.38
C GLY A 233 6.87 4.36 -2.26
N SER A 234 5.66 4.77 -1.90
CA SER A 234 5.16 6.14 -2.11
C SER A 234 5.16 7.03 -0.86
N SER A 235 6.01 6.70 0.11
CA SER A 235 6.31 7.58 1.24
C SER A 235 7.02 8.86 0.76
N SER A 236 6.63 10.01 1.31
CA SER A 236 7.13 11.32 0.88
C SER A 236 8.39 11.77 1.60
N VAL A 237 8.78 11.09 2.69
CA VAL A 237 9.96 11.34 3.52
C VAL A 237 9.98 12.81 4.01
N PRO A 238 9.20 13.16 5.05
CA PRO A 238 9.10 14.53 5.52
C PRO A 238 10.42 15.06 6.09
N GLU A 239 10.94 16.13 5.49
CA GLU A 239 12.23 16.74 5.86
C GLU A 239 12.28 17.24 7.31
N ASP A 240 11.16 17.71 7.84
CA ASP A 240 11.03 18.14 9.23
C ASP A 240 11.25 16.98 10.21
N LEU A 241 10.75 15.78 9.88
CA LEU A 241 11.00 14.57 10.67
C LEU A 241 12.45 14.11 10.57
N LEU A 242 13.08 14.19 9.40
CA LEU A 242 14.51 13.89 9.24
C LEU A 242 15.38 14.83 10.08
N ALA A 243 15.12 16.13 10.01
CA ALA A 243 15.82 17.14 10.79
C ALA A 243 15.65 16.88 12.30
N LEU A 244 14.43 16.56 12.73
CA LEU A 244 14.14 16.25 14.13
C LEU A 244 14.86 14.99 14.62
N ILE A 245 14.92 13.94 13.80
CA ILE A 245 15.68 12.72 14.11
C ILE A 245 17.16 13.05 14.27
N ASN A 246 17.75 13.78 13.32
CA ASN A 246 19.17 14.11 13.31
C ASN A 246 19.56 15.06 14.46
N GLN A 247 18.68 15.97 14.86
CA GLN A 247 18.85 16.82 16.04
C GLN A 247 18.94 15.99 17.34
N HIS A 248 18.27 14.83 17.39
CA HIS A 248 18.18 13.97 18.57
C HIS A 248 18.99 12.66 18.39
N GLY A 249 20.20 12.78 17.84
CA GLY A 249 21.19 11.70 17.76
C GLY A 249 20.93 10.67 16.67
N GLY A 250 20.10 11.00 15.67
CA GLY A 250 20.02 10.27 14.42
C GLY A 250 21.13 10.67 13.44
N ALA A 251 21.27 9.89 12.38
CA ALA A 251 22.27 10.14 11.33
C ALA A 251 21.72 9.72 9.95
N ILE A 252 20.50 10.17 9.64
CA ILE A 252 19.87 9.92 8.33
C ILE A 252 20.47 10.92 7.35
N PRO A 253 21.13 10.46 6.26
CA PRO A 253 21.66 11.37 5.24
C PRO A 253 20.52 12.07 4.50
N GLU A 254 20.85 13.14 3.78
CA GLU A 254 19.90 13.83 2.91
C GLU A 254 19.32 12.84 1.88
N THR A 255 18.00 12.79 1.80
CA THR A 255 17.27 11.91 0.90
C THR A 255 15.85 12.42 0.70
N TYR A 256 15.22 12.02 -0.40
CA TYR A 256 13.92 12.54 -0.81
C TYR A 256 12.96 11.39 -1.09
N GLY A 257 11.69 11.58 -0.70
CA GLY A 257 10.60 10.67 -1.02
C GLY A 257 9.80 11.08 -2.26
N VAL A 258 8.63 10.46 -2.45
CA VAL A 258 7.70 10.81 -3.54
C VAL A 258 6.91 12.07 -3.15
N PRO A 259 7.00 13.17 -3.93
CA PRO A 259 6.29 14.40 -3.61
C PRO A 259 4.77 14.19 -3.65
N VAL A 260 4.06 14.76 -2.67
CA VAL A 260 2.59 14.67 -2.57
C VAL A 260 1.91 15.15 -3.85
N GLU A 261 2.43 16.21 -4.48
CA GLU A 261 1.92 16.72 -5.75
C GLU A 261 1.96 15.70 -6.90
N GLU A 262 2.95 14.80 -6.92
CA GLU A 262 3.06 13.75 -7.94
C GLU A 262 2.11 12.58 -7.63
N ILE A 263 1.96 12.22 -6.35
CA ILE A 263 0.95 11.23 -5.91
C ILE A 263 -0.46 11.71 -6.29
N GLN A 264 -0.76 12.99 -6.05
CA GLN A 264 -2.03 13.61 -6.42
C GLN A 264 -2.30 13.57 -7.94
N LYS A 265 -1.27 13.71 -8.77
CA LYS A 265 -1.41 13.48 -10.23
C LYS A 265 -1.72 12.03 -10.53
N GLY A 266 -1.04 11.08 -9.88
CA GLY A 266 -1.36 9.65 -9.98
C GLY A 266 -2.81 9.35 -9.61
N ILE A 267 -3.34 9.94 -8.53
CA ILE A 267 -4.74 9.76 -8.09
C ILE A 267 -5.74 10.28 -9.13
N LYS A 268 -5.43 11.40 -9.78
CA LYS A 268 -6.23 11.92 -10.91
C LYS A 268 -6.20 10.98 -12.11
N SER A 269 -5.12 10.20 -12.26
CA SER A 269 -4.90 9.22 -13.31
C SER A 269 -5.17 7.78 -12.87
N GLY A 270 -6.08 7.54 -11.93
CA GLY A 270 -6.56 6.18 -11.62
C GLY A 270 -5.90 5.47 -10.44
N VAL A 271 -4.95 6.09 -9.75
CA VAL A 271 -4.40 5.52 -8.50
C VAL A 271 -5.43 5.62 -7.38
N ARG A 272 -5.74 4.47 -6.75
CA ARG A 272 -6.71 4.37 -5.66
C ARG A 272 -6.13 3.87 -4.34
N LYS A 273 -4.95 3.24 -4.38
CA LYS A 273 -4.19 2.83 -3.19
C LYS A 273 -2.77 3.40 -3.27
N VAL A 274 -2.31 3.98 -2.16
CA VAL A 274 -0.96 4.56 -2.04
C VAL A 274 -0.27 3.98 -0.81
N ASN A 275 0.77 3.17 -1.00
CA ASN A 275 1.45 2.50 0.11
C ASN A 275 2.37 3.47 0.85
N ILE A 276 2.18 3.58 2.17
CA ILE A 276 2.96 4.47 3.05
C ILE A 276 3.38 3.70 4.31
N ASP A 277 4.70 3.60 4.50
CA ASP A 277 5.30 3.00 5.71
C ASP A 277 6.41 3.90 6.26
N THR A 278 7.41 4.22 5.43
CA THR A 278 8.59 5.00 5.85
C THR A 278 8.23 6.29 6.58
N ASP A 279 7.24 7.06 6.11
CA ASP A 279 6.82 8.31 6.77
C ASP A 279 6.38 8.07 8.22
N ASN A 280 5.67 6.97 8.47
CA ASN A 280 5.19 6.59 9.79
C ASN A 280 6.33 6.09 10.69
N ARG A 281 7.29 5.34 10.13
CA ARG A 281 8.52 4.92 10.83
C ARG A 281 9.33 6.15 11.26
N LEU A 282 9.49 7.13 10.38
CA LEU A 282 10.16 8.39 10.67
C LEU A 282 9.43 9.17 11.77
N ALA A 283 8.10 9.28 11.68
CA ALA A 283 7.30 10.00 12.67
C ALA A 283 7.42 9.41 14.08
N ILE A 284 7.31 8.07 14.21
CA ILE A 284 7.49 7.38 15.48
C ILE A 284 8.93 7.55 15.99
N THR A 285 9.93 7.37 15.12
CA THR A 285 11.35 7.47 15.49
C THR A 285 11.69 8.87 15.98
N ALA A 286 11.21 9.91 15.30
CA ALA A 286 11.43 11.29 15.67
C ALA A 286 10.86 11.59 17.06
N ALA A 287 9.60 11.22 17.30
CA ALA A 287 8.92 11.45 18.57
C ALA A 287 9.58 10.73 19.76
N VAL A 288 9.97 9.46 19.56
CA VAL A 288 10.64 8.68 20.61
C VAL A 288 12.02 9.27 20.93
N ARG A 289 12.80 9.65 19.90
CA ARG A 289 14.11 10.27 20.09
C ARG A 289 14.01 11.61 20.81
N GLU A 290 13.09 12.46 20.39
CA GLU A 290 12.84 13.75 21.04
C GLU A 290 12.48 13.57 22.52
N ALA A 291 11.52 12.68 22.82
CA ALA A 291 11.06 12.44 24.19
C ALA A 291 12.17 11.89 25.10
N LEU A 292 12.93 10.89 24.64
CA LEU A 292 14.02 10.29 25.42
C LEU A 292 15.23 11.21 25.59
N PHE A 293 15.48 12.08 24.60
CA PHE A 293 16.54 13.09 24.72
C PHE A 293 16.15 14.20 25.69
N ALA A 294 14.88 14.60 25.72
CA ALA A 294 14.37 15.63 26.61
C ALA A 294 14.37 15.21 28.09
N ASP A 295 14.04 13.95 28.39
CA ASP A 295 14.12 13.40 29.75
C ASP A 295 14.83 12.04 29.80
N PRO A 296 16.17 12.02 29.91
CA PRO A 296 16.96 10.79 29.96
C PRO A 296 16.71 9.91 31.20
N LYS A 297 15.98 10.41 32.21
CA LYS A 297 15.66 9.63 33.42
C LYS A 297 14.35 8.89 33.29
N GLU A 298 13.51 9.26 32.33
CA GLU A 298 12.24 8.61 32.09
C GLU A 298 12.45 7.22 31.46
N PHE A 299 11.71 6.24 31.96
CA PHE A 299 11.81 4.85 31.54
C PHE A 299 10.43 4.19 31.38
N ASP A 300 9.33 4.87 31.69
CA ASP A 300 7.98 4.41 31.37
C ASP A 300 7.77 4.47 29.86
N PRO A 301 7.53 3.31 29.19
CA PRO A 301 7.32 3.28 27.75
C PRO A 301 6.21 4.19 27.27
N ARG A 302 5.17 4.41 28.09
CA ARG A 302 4.04 5.26 27.71
C ARG A 302 4.44 6.72 27.55
N HIS A 303 5.50 7.17 28.23
CA HIS A 303 5.95 8.55 28.13
C HIS A 303 6.47 8.88 26.72
N PHE A 304 7.21 7.96 26.10
CA PHE A 304 7.77 8.15 24.75
C PHE A 304 6.94 7.49 23.64
N LEU A 305 6.08 6.52 23.93
CA LEU A 305 5.16 5.93 22.95
C LEU A 305 3.88 6.75 22.76
N LYS A 306 3.38 7.44 23.79
CA LYS A 306 2.21 8.34 23.63
C LYS A 306 2.45 9.48 22.62
N PRO A 307 3.58 10.21 22.65
CA PRO A 307 3.86 11.22 21.63
C PRO A 307 4.08 10.60 20.25
N SER A 308 4.65 9.39 20.14
CA SER A 308 4.83 8.73 18.85
C SER A 308 3.52 8.44 18.13
N ILE A 309 2.47 8.07 18.86
CA ILE A 309 1.09 7.96 18.33
C ILE A 309 0.65 9.30 17.73
N LYS A 310 0.93 10.43 18.39
CA LYS A 310 0.50 11.76 17.91
C LYS A 310 1.26 12.22 16.67
N TYR A 311 2.55 11.94 16.58
CA TYR A 311 3.34 12.28 15.41
C TYR A 311 2.89 11.48 14.18
N MET A 312 2.70 10.17 14.35
CA MET A 312 2.18 9.32 13.28
C MET A 312 0.72 9.67 12.94
N GLN A 313 -0.14 9.96 13.92
CA GLN A 313 -1.52 10.39 13.67
C GLN A 313 -1.55 11.61 12.75
N LYS A 314 -0.67 12.60 13.01
CA LYS A 314 -0.58 13.79 12.15
C LYS A 314 -0.21 13.42 10.71
N VAL A 315 0.81 12.58 10.51
CA VAL A 315 1.21 12.11 9.17
C VAL A 315 0.06 11.41 8.47
N CYS A 316 -0.64 10.49 9.15
CA CYS A 316 -1.79 9.79 8.58
C CYS A 316 -2.93 10.74 8.21
N ALA A 317 -3.25 11.70 9.08
CA ALA A 317 -4.33 12.67 8.84
C ALA A 317 -4.01 13.62 7.68
N ASP A 318 -2.74 14.03 7.54
CA ASP A 318 -2.29 14.83 6.41
C ASP A 318 -2.46 14.04 5.10
N ARG A 319 -2.05 12.77 5.05
CA ARG A 319 -2.23 11.92 3.85
C ARG A 319 -3.71 11.70 3.50
N TYR A 320 -4.58 11.49 4.48
CA TYR A 320 -6.02 11.39 4.22
C TYR A 320 -6.60 12.66 3.59
N ARG A 321 -6.14 13.84 4.01
CA ARG A 321 -6.57 15.13 3.44
C ARG A 321 -5.97 15.36 2.07
N GLU A 322 -4.67 15.13 1.92
CA GLU A 322 -3.90 15.32 0.69
C GLU A 322 -4.36 14.40 -0.44
N PHE A 323 -4.82 13.19 -0.11
CA PHE A 323 -5.33 12.22 -1.08
C PHE A 323 -6.85 12.27 -1.23
N TRP A 324 -7.49 13.27 -0.61
CA TRP A 324 -8.94 13.54 -0.67
C TRP A 324 -9.83 12.42 -0.12
N ALA A 325 -9.28 11.53 0.71
CA ALA A 325 -10.03 10.49 1.41
C ALA A 325 -10.82 11.02 2.63
N ALA A 326 -10.50 12.21 3.13
CA ALA A 326 -11.23 12.87 4.22
C ALA A 326 -12.73 13.07 3.89
N GLY A 327 -13.61 12.73 4.82
CA GLY A 327 -15.06 12.89 4.71
C GLY A 327 -15.76 11.83 3.85
N ASN A 328 -15.14 10.65 3.65
CA ASN A 328 -15.68 9.60 2.79
C ASN A 328 -16.01 8.29 3.53
N ALA A 329 -15.55 8.06 4.76
CA ALA A 329 -15.88 6.82 5.49
C ALA A 329 -17.39 6.69 5.72
N SER A 330 -18.03 7.73 6.25
CA SER A 330 -19.47 7.76 6.53
C SER A 330 -20.37 7.57 5.30
N LYS A 331 -19.83 7.78 4.09
CA LYS A 331 -20.56 7.60 2.82
C LYS A 331 -20.54 6.16 2.32
N ILE A 332 -19.67 5.31 2.86
CA ILE A 332 -19.48 3.93 2.40
C ILE A 332 -20.44 3.01 3.16
N LYS A 333 -21.32 2.34 2.41
CA LYS A 333 -22.10 1.24 2.96
C LYS A 333 -21.22 0.01 3.12
N GLN A 334 -20.77 -0.22 4.35
CA GLN A 334 -19.99 -1.41 4.72
C GLN A 334 -20.74 -2.71 4.40
N VAL A 335 -20.08 -3.61 3.68
CA VAL A 335 -20.55 -4.96 3.37
C VAL A 335 -19.39 -5.95 3.53
N GLY A 336 -19.69 -7.18 3.98
CA GLY A 336 -18.69 -8.23 4.16
C GLY A 336 -18.26 -8.87 2.83
N VAL A 337 -17.21 -9.71 2.92
CA VAL A 337 -16.63 -10.43 1.78
C VAL A 337 -17.62 -11.38 1.12
N GLU A 338 -18.56 -11.95 1.86
CA GLU A 338 -19.58 -12.87 1.34
C GLU A 338 -20.47 -12.24 0.25
N ILE A 339 -20.72 -10.94 0.34
CA ILE A 339 -21.47 -10.20 -0.69
C ILE A 339 -20.62 -10.12 -1.98
N TYR A 340 -19.32 -9.89 -1.85
CA TYR A 340 -18.40 -9.82 -2.98
C TYR A 340 -18.16 -11.19 -3.61
N ALA A 341 -18.10 -12.27 -2.83
CA ALA A 341 -18.03 -13.64 -3.35
C ALA A 341 -19.19 -13.93 -4.32
N ALA A 342 -20.41 -13.51 -3.96
CA ALA A 342 -21.59 -13.65 -4.81
C ALA A 342 -21.50 -12.79 -6.09
N LYS A 343 -20.93 -11.58 -6.01
CA LYS A 343 -20.71 -10.71 -7.19
C LYS A 343 -19.69 -11.31 -8.16
N TYR A 344 -18.56 -11.82 -7.65
CA TYR A 344 -17.56 -12.51 -8.46
C TYR A 344 -18.14 -13.75 -9.14
N ALA A 345 -18.89 -14.58 -8.40
CA ALA A 345 -19.52 -15.78 -8.95
C ALA A 345 -20.52 -15.50 -10.11
N LYS A 346 -21.16 -14.32 -10.09
CA LYS A 346 -22.06 -13.85 -11.16
C LYS A 346 -21.32 -13.16 -12.32
N GLY A 347 -20.02 -12.94 -12.20
CA GLY A 347 -19.23 -12.20 -13.18
C GLY A 347 -19.50 -10.70 -13.21
N GLU A 348 -20.10 -10.13 -12.16
CA GLU A 348 -20.43 -8.69 -12.09
C GLU A 348 -19.19 -7.80 -12.03
N LEU A 349 -18.06 -8.35 -11.57
CA LEU A 349 -16.81 -7.63 -11.31
C LEU A 349 -15.65 -8.01 -12.27
N ILE A 350 -15.96 -8.75 -13.35
CA ILE A 350 -14.96 -9.17 -14.36
C ILE A 350 -14.27 -7.93 -14.94
N ALA A 351 -12.94 -7.96 -14.93
CA ALA A 351 -12.13 -6.95 -15.59
C ALA A 351 -12.31 -7.08 -17.11
N LYS A 352 -12.68 -5.96 -17.75
CA LYS A 352 -12.83 -5.86 -19.20
C LYS A 352 -11.90 -4.75 -19.68
N ALA A 353 -10.91 -5.06 -20.51
CA ALA A 353 -10.20 -3.99 -21.19
C ALA A 353 -11.14 -3.36 -22.24
N LYS A 354 -10.84 -2.10 -22.56
CA LYS A 354 -11.48 -1.43 -23.68
C LYS A 354 -10.99 -2.15 -24.95
N LYS A 355 -11.85 -2.94 -25.61
CA LYS A 355 -11.53 -3.42 -26.97
C LYS A 355 -11.19 -2.21 -27.80
N ALA A 356 -9.97 -2.15 -28.34
CA ALA A 356 -9.59 -1.12 -29.29
C ALA A 356 -10.70 -1.07 -30.35
N VAL A 357 -11.33 0.08 -30.51
CA VAL A 357 -12.25 0.30 -31.63
C VAL A 357 -11.35 0.21 -32.85
N GLY A 358 -11.45 -0.91 -33.59
CA GLY A 358 -10.69 -1.11 -34.80
C GLY A 358 -10.89 0.11 -35.71
N VAL A 359 -9.78 0.75 -36.09
CA VAL A 359 -9.76 1.81 -37.09
C VAL A 359 -10.07 1.22 -38.46
#